data_AF-A0AA41VVE3-F1
#
_entry.id   AF-A0AA41VVE3-F1
#
_cell.length_a   1.000
_cell.length_b   1.000
_cell.length_c   1.000
_cell.angle_alpha   90.00
_cell.angle_beta   90.00
_cell.angle_gamma   90.00
#
_symmetry.space_group_name_H-M   'P 1'
#
loop_
_entity.id
_entity.type
_entity.pdbx_description
1 polymer ?
#
loop_
_entity_poly.entity_id
_entity_poly.type
_entity_poly.pdbx_seq_one_letter_code
_entity_poly.pdbx_strand_id
1 'polypeptide(L)' 'MAKFCSAYVVLLLLLVVFAVDNVPMKVESVRYKYCRVAWQGCKNDDECDIECLKRYGGRGTCFKPPGTFFIECSCEYQC' A
#
# COMPACT_ATOMS: atom_id res chain seq x y z
N MET A 1 8.67 20.56 38.01
CA MET A 1 8.55 19.11 37.77
C MET A 1 7.67 18.90 36.54
N ALA A 2 8.26 18.78 35.36
CA ALA A 2 7.54 18.60 34.11
C ALA A 2 7.95 17.26 33.49
N LYS A 3 7.29 16.17 33.89
CA LYS A 3 7.53 14.81 33.37
C LYS A 3 6.30 14.23 32.66
N PHE A 4 5.39 15.07 32.21
CA PHE A 4 4.18 14.65 31.48
C PHE A 4 4.19 14.94 29.97
N CYS A 5 5.20 15.68 29.45
CA CYS A 5 5.28 15.98 28.01
C CYS A 5 5.86 14.84 27.15
N SER A 6 6.72 13.98 27.71
CA SER A 6 7.48 13.03 26.89
C SER A 6 6.64 11.85 26.40
N ALA A 7 5.75 11.30 27.23
CA ALA A 7 4.93 10.16 26.85
C ALA A 7 3.91 10.52 25.76
N TYR A 8 3.33 11.73 25.81
CA TYR A 8 2.38 12.20 24.81
C TYR A 8 3.03 12.45 23.44
N VAL A 9 4.25 12.99 23.44
CA VAL A 9 5.04 13.19 22.21
C VAL A 9 5.41 11.84 21.59
N VAL A 10 5.78 10.84 22.40
CA VAL A 10 6.08 9.49 21.90
C VAL A 10 4.82 8.80 21.35
N LEU A 11 3.68 8.95 22.02
CA LEU A 11 2.40 8.40 21.55
C LEU A 11 1.96 9.06 20.22
N LEU A 12 2.11 10.38 20.11
CA LEU A 12 1.83 11.12 18.87
C LEU A 12 2.75 10.68 17.73
N LEU A 13 4.05 10.50 18.00
CA LEU A 13 5.00 10.00 16.99
C LEU A 13 4.63 8.59 16.50
N LEU A 14 4.24 7.69 17.41
CA LEU A 14 3.80 6.35 17.03
C LEU A 14 2.53 6.41 16.16
N LEU A 15 1.53 7.21 16.55
CA LEU A 15 0.31 7.37 15.75
C LEU A 15 0.59 7.94 14.35
N VAL A 16 1.53 8.88 14.23
CA VAL A 16 1.95 9.42 12.92
C VAL A 16 2.62 8.34 12.06
N VAL A 17 3.51 7.52 12.63
CA VAL A 17 4.15 6.41 11.90
C VAL A 17 3.09 5.43 11.39
N PHE A 18 2.18 4.95 12.25
CA PHE A 18 1.11 4.04 11.82
C PHE A 18 0.12 4.66 10.82
N ALA A 19 -0.07 5.98 10.84
CA ALA A 19 -0.93 6.66 9.87
C ALA A 19 -0.30 6.77 8.48
N VAL A 20 1.03 6.94 8.40
CA VAL A 20 1.75 7.11 7.13
C VAL A 20 1.86 5.79 6.36
N ASP A 21 2.04 4.65 7.04
CA ASP A 21 2.13 3.33 6.40
C ASP A 21 0.81 2.85 5.75
N ASN A 22 -0.32 3.48 6.07
CA ASN A 22 -1.64 3.13 5.54
C ASN A 22 -2.14 4.05 4.42
N VAL A 23 -1.31 4.97 3.92
CA VAL A 23 -1.71 5.83 2.80
C VAL A 23 -1.35 5.11 1.49
N PRO A 24 -2.33 4.59 0.73
CA PRO A 24 -2.06 4.08 -0.60
C PRO A 24 -1.50 5.23 -1.45
N MET A 25 -0.22 5.15 -1.77
CA MET A 25 0.47 6.17 -2.56
C MET A 25 -0.13 6.16 -3.98
N LYS A 26 -1.03 7.10 -4.24
CA LYS A 26 -1.65 7.29 -5.55
C LYS A 26 -0.62 7.97 -6.45
N VAL A 27 0.18 7.19 -7.16
CA VAL A 27 1.14 7.69 -8.17
C VAL A 27 0.36 8.13 -9.40
N GLU A 28 -0.14 9.36 -9.36
CA GLU A 28 -0.83 10.01 -10.46
C GLU A 28 0.19 10.42 -11.53
N SER A 29 0.55 9.47 -12.40
CA SER A 29 1.42 9.73 -13.54
C SER A 29 0.59 10.26 -14.72
N VAL A 30 0.84 11.52 -15.09
CA VAL A 30 0.12 12.35 -16.09
C VAL A 30 0.15 11.80 -17.53
N ARG A 31 0.52 10.52 -17.75
CA ARG A 31 0.64 9.92 -19.08
C ARG A 31 0.10 8.50 -19.21
N TYR A 32 -0.41 7.89 -18.14
CA TYR A 32 -0.95 6.55 -18.20
C TYR A 32 -2.45 6.58 -17.90
N LYS A 33 -3.28 6.08 -18.83
CA LYS A 33 -4.71 5.75 -18.60
C LYS A 33 -4.90 4.68 -17.51
N TYR A 34 -3.83 4.25 -16.86
CA TYR A 34 -3.79 3.13 -15.95
C TYR A 34 -3.13 3.56 -14.64
N CYS A 35 -3.87 3.35 -13.56
CA CYS A 35 -3.45 3.50 -12.18
C CYS A 35 -2.84 2.19 -11.72
N ARG A 36 -1.83 2.29 -10.84
CA ARG A 36 -1.24 1.14 -10.17
C ARG A 36 -1.34 1.29 -8.66
N VAL A 37 -1.81 0.25 -7.99
CA VAL A 37 -1.77 0.11 -6.53
C VAL A 37 -1.14 -1.23 -6.18
N ALA A 38 -0.39 -1.30 -5.09
CA ALA A 38 0.20 -2.54 -4.62
C ALA A 38 -0.01 -2.70 -3.11
N TRP A 39 -0.14 -3.94 -2.66
CA TRP A 39 -0.21 -4.27 -1.23
C TRP A 39 0.57 -5.55 -0.92
N GLN A 40 1.09 -5.64 0.30
CA GLN A 40 1.83 -6.80 0.77
C GLN A 40 0.90 -8.00 1.01
N GLY A 41 1.38 -9.21 0.69
CA GLY A 41 0.66 -10.45 0.98
C GLY A 41 0.01 -11.09 -0.24
N CYS A 42 0.77 -11.31 -1.30
CA CYS A 42 0.29 -12.07 -2.45
C CYS A 42 0.45 -13.57 -2.21
N LYS A 43 -0.66 -14.33 -2.22
CA LYS A 43 -0.64 -15.79 -2.13
C LYS A 43 -0.44 -16.45 -3.49
N ASN A 44 -1.19 -16.00 -4.50
CA ASN A 44 -1.10 -16.45 -5.89
C ASN A 44 -1.72 -15.38 -6.82
N ASP A 45 -1.42 -15.48 -8.11
CA ASP A 45 -1.87 -14.52 -9.11
C ASP A 45 -3.39 -14.48 -9.24
N ASP A 46 -4.07 -15.62 -9.14
CA ASP A 46 -5.54 -15.71 -9.32
C ASP A 46 -6.29 -14.94 -8.22
N GLU A 47 -5.90 -15.09 -6.96
CA GLU A 47 -6.50 -14.37 -5.83
C GLU A 47 -6.21 -12.86 -5.93
N CYS A 48 -5.00 -12.50 -6.38
CA CYS A 48 -4.62 -11.12 -6.65
C CYS A 48 -5.46 -10.50 -7.78
N ASP A 49 -5.67 -11.22 -8.89
CA ASP A 49 -6.46 -10.77 -10.04
C ASP A 49 -7.95 -10.62 -9.68
N ILE A 50 -8.51 -11.57 -8.93
CA ILE A 50 -9.91 -11.49 -8.45
C ILE A 50 -10.12 -10.28 -7.55
N GLU A 51 -9.23 -10.04 -6.59
CA GLU A 51 -9.34 -8.88 -5.70
C GLU A 51 -9.17 -7.56 -6.48
N CYS A 52 -8.26 -7.53 -7.45
CA CYS A 52 -8.08 -6.40 -8.37
C CYS A 52 -9.32 -6.09 -9.19
N LEU A 53 -9.90 -7.12 -9.81
CA LEU A 53 -11.11 -7.00 -10.60
C LEU A 53 -12.28 -6.52 -9.74
N LYS A 54 -12.42 -7.06 -8.52
CA LYS A 54 -13.49 -6.72 -7.59
C LYS A 54 -13.40 -5.29 -7.05
N ARG A 55 -12.20 -4.81 -6.74
CA ARG A 55 -11.99 -3.50 -6.10
C ARG A 55 -11.87 -2.36 -7.10
N TYR A 56 -11.23 -2.61 -8.23
CA TYR A 56 -10.81 -1.57 -9.17
C TYR A 56 -11.24 -1.84 -10.63
N GLY A 57 -11.84 -2.99 -10.93
CA GLY A 57 -12.07 -3.41 -12.32
C GLY A 57 -10.76 -3.64 -13.09
N GLY A 58 -9.68 -3.95 -12.37
CA GLY A 58 -8.33 -4.08 -12.90
C GLY A 58 -7.85 -5.50 -13.07
N ARG A 59 -6.55 -5.62 -13.34
CA ARG A 59 -5.80 -6.87 -13.46
C ARG A 59 -4.72 -6.93 -12.38
N GLY A 60 -4.59 -8.07 -11.72
CA GLY A 60 -3.66 -8.29 -10.61
C GLY A 60 -2.55 -9.28 -10.97
N THR A 61 -1.35 -9.06 -10.43
CA THR A 61 -0.27 -10.05 -10.43
C THR A 61 0.60 -9.96 -9.18
N CYS A 62 1.03 -11.11 -8.69
CA CYS A 62 2.05 -11.23 -7.67
C CYS A 62 3.41 -10.85 -8.24
N PHE A 63 4.09 -9.91 -7.59
CA PHE A 63 5.46 -9.58 -7.89
C PHE A 63 6.27 -9.41 -6.61
N LYS A 64 7.57 -9.67 -6.69
CA LYS A 64 8.50 -9.43 -5.60
C LYS A 64 9.29 -8.15 -5.92
N PRO A 65 9.07 -7.04 -5.20
CA PRO A 65 9.86 -5.83 -5.41
C PRO A 65 11.35 -6.06 -5.16
N PRO A 66 12.25 -5.44 -5.96
CA PRO A 66 13.69 -5.54 -5.73
C PRO A 66 14.06 -5.03 -4.34
N GLY A 67 14.92 -5.75 -3.63
CA GLY A 67 15.36 -5.38 -2.28
C GLY A 67 14.39 -5.69 -1.15
N THR A 68 13.28 -6.38 -1.42
CA THR A 68 12.30 -6.78 -0.40
C THR A 68 12.24 -8.29 -0.21
N PHE A 69 11.76 -8.73 0.96
CA PHE A 69 11.57 -10.15 1.29
C PHE A 69 10.11 -10.62 1.14
N PHE A 70 9.18 -9.71 0.91
CA PHE A 70 7.75 -10.00 0.77
C PHE A 70 7.32 -9.99 -0.71
N ILE A 71 6.24 -10.71 -1.00
CA ILE A 71 5.58 -10.71 -2.30
C ILE A 71 4.36 -9.80 -2.20
N GLU A 72 4.24 -8.87 -3.14
CA GLU A 72 3.14 -7.92 -3.24
C GLU A 72 2.18 -8.32 -4.37
N CYS A 73 0.90 -8.00 -4.19
CA CYS A 73 -0.06 -8.02 -5.26
C CYS A 73 -0.06 -6.63 -5.92
N SER A 74 0.34 -6.55 -7.19
CA SER A 74 0.27 -5.34 -8.01
C SER A 74 -1.01 -5.34 -8.82
N CYS A 75 -1.78 -4.27 -8.70
CA CYS A 75 -3.02 -4.06 -9.42
C CYS A 75 -2.88 -2.95 -10.45
N GLU A 76 -3.25 -3.23 -11.69
CA GLU A 76 -3.30 -2.26 -12.77
C GLU A 76 -4.74 -2.10 -13.27
N TYR A 77 -5.27 -0.88 -13.23
CA TYR A 77 -6.66 -0.58 -13.55
C TYR A 77 -6.78 0.77 -14.24
N GLN A 78 -7.87 1.03 -14.96
CA GLN A 78 -8.05 2.35 -15.57
C GLN A 78 -8.36 3.40 -14.50
N CYS A 79 -7.59 4.50 -14.52
CA CYS A 79 -8.07 5.78 -13.99
C CYS A 79 -8.92 6.44 -15.08
#